data_AF-A0A1W9XAS1-F1
#
_entry.id   AF-A0A1W9XAS1-F1
#
_cell.length_a   1.000
_cell.length_b   1.000
_cell.length_c   1.000
_cell.angle_alpha   90.00
_cell.angle_beta   90.00
_cell.angle_gamma   90.00
#
_symmetry.space_group_name_H-M   'P 1'
#
loop_
_entity.id
_entity.type
_entity.pdbx_description
1 polymer ?
#
loop_
_entity_poly.entity_id
_entity_poly.type
_entity_poly.pdbx_seq_one_letter_code
_entity_poly.pdbx_strand_id
1 'polypeptide(L)'
;MIENIISRVTGGDASWIDGTLRSTIYGADMYLLNFSGVMFGSNASLDLGGSFHVSTADYLRLGENERFYTMPHENETLSVAVPAAFGFLDSDVAPVTVEGRGELTTDIWDDDYGNWWNWLDYNEFDYAGLVVPKGETISVVGGDIDITGTYFQYEDEGDHMIRNQVVGANLDAPEGQISLVSIRSEGEVGRNAFHKTRNK
;
A
#
# COMPACT_ATOMS: atom_id res chain seq x y z
N MET A 1 6.75 24.26 2.36
CA MET A 1 5.95 23.15 2.94
C MET A 1 6.69 21.87 2.60
N ILE A 2 6.67 20.85 3.46
CA ILE A 2 7.25 19.55 3.13
C ILE A 2 6.21 18.81 2.28
N GLU A 3 6.60 18.40 1.07
CA GLU A 3 5.69 17.75 0.12
C GLU A 3 5.87 16.23 0.09
N ASN A 4 7.08 15.72 0.38
CA ASN A 4 7.38 14.30 0.29
C ASN A 4 8.23 13.85 1.48
N ILE A 5 7.93 12.68 2.02
CA ILE A 5 8.72 11.93 3.00
C ILE A 5 9.21 10.69 2.29
N ILE A 6 10.52 10.54 2.11
CA ILE A 6 11.11 9.38 1.44
C ILE A 6 11.86 8.54 2.48
N SER A 7 11.35 7.34 2.72
CA SER A 7 11.97 6.32 3.56
C SER A 7 12.61 5.25 2.68
N ARG A 8 13.84 4.87 3.01
CA ARG A 8 14.64 3.91 2.26
C ARG A 8 15.30 2.91 3.20
N VAL A 9 15.10 1.63 2.94
CA VAL A 9 15.82 0.53 3.59
C VAL A 9 16.97 0.11 2.67
N THR A 10 18.19 0.15 3.20
CA THR A 10 19.42 -0.16 2.46
C THR A 10 20.03 -1.52 2.85
N GLY A 11 19.44 -2.20 3.84
CA GLY A 11 19.81 -3.57 4.21
C GLY A 11 19.23 -4.59 3.23
N GLY A 12 19.72 -5.83 3.28
CA GLY A 12 19.27 -6.93 2.40
C GLY A 12 18.03 -7.68 2.87
N ASP A 13 17.34 -7.19 3.90
CA ASP A 13 16.17 -7.85 4.48
C ASP A 13 14.89 -7.12 4.07
N ALA A 14 13.84 -7.90 3.83
CA ALA A 14 12.50 -7.39 3.54
C ALA A 14 11.93 -6.59 4.74
N SER A 15 11.11 -5.59 4.44
CA SER A 15 10.38 -4.85 5.46
C SER A 15 9.14 -5.63 5.89
N TRP A 16 8.99 -5.95 7.17
CA TRP A 16 7.74 -6.46 7.74
C TRP A 16 7.06 -5.39 8.59
N ILE A 17 5.89 -4.94 8.16
CA ILE A 17 5.11 -3.88 8.77
C ILE A 17 3.81 -4.48 9.28
N ASP A 18 3.71 -4.67 10.59
CA ASP A 18 2.52 -5.21 11.26
C ASP A 18 2.01 -4.22 12.32
N GLY A 19 1.82 -2.97 11.89
CA GLY A 19 1.37 -1.87 12.74
C GLY A 19 1.17 -0.59 11.94
N THR A 20 0.96 0.53 12.64
CA THR A 20 0.65 1.81 11.98
C THR A 20 1.90 2.53 11.46
N LEU A 21 1.91 2.86 10.17
CA LEU A 21 2.81 3.87 9.62
C LEU A 21 2.17 5.26 9.77
N ARG A 22 2.78 6.12 10.59
CA ARG A 22 2.24 7.44 10.92
C ARG A 22 3.14 8.58 10.47
N SER A 23 2.52 9.63 9.91
CA SER A 23 3.14 10.93 9.66
C SER A 23 2.21 12.06 10.09
N THR A 24 2.73 13.01 10.88
CA THR A 24 1.99 14.21 11.30
C THR A 24 2.19 15.41 10.36
N ILE A 25 2.92 15.23 9.26
CA ILE A 25 3.15 16.28 8.26
C ILE A 25 1.97 16.28 7.30
N TYR A 26 1.05 17.23 7.50
CA TYR A 26 -0.17 17.33 6.73
C TYR A 26 0.11 17.57 5.23
N GLY A 27 -0.53 16.78 4.37
CA GLY A 27 -0.42 16.89 2.91
C GLY A 27 0.88 16.36 2.30
N ALA A 28 1.79 15.78 3.08
CA ALA A 28 3.01 15.18 2.54
C ALA A 28 2.78 13.74 2.07
N ASP A 29 3.20 13.45 0.84
CA ASP A 29 3.21 12.10 0.29
C ASP A 29 4.33 11.27 0.97
N MET A 30 4.07 10.01 1.29
CA MET A 30 5.05 9.10 1.86
C MET A 30 5.49 8.05 0.84
N TYR A 31 6.80 7.92 0.67
CA TYR A 31 7.45 6.92 -0.16
C TYR A 31 8.20 5.94 0.74
N LEU A 32 7.94 4.66 0.60
CA LEU A 32 8.67 3.58 1.25
C LEU A 32 9.36 2.73 0.19
N LEU A 33 10.69 2.69 0.24
CA LEU A 33 11.51 1.94 -0.71
C LEU A 33 12.30 0.84 0.02
N ASN A 34 12.14 -0.41 -0.41
CA ASN A 34 12.99 -1.52 -0.01
C ASN A 34 13.11 -2.55 -1.12
N PHE A 35 14.28 -2.65 -1.77
CA PHE A 35 14.52 -3.60 -2.86
C PHE A 35 14.40 -5.06 -2.45
N SER A 36 14.52 -5.37 -1.15
CA SER A 36 14.45 -6.74 -0.64
C SER A 36 13.02 -7.25 -0.42
N GLY A 37 12.01 -6.40 -0.65
CA GLY A 37 10.60 -6.75 -0.48
C GLY A 37 9.91 -5.99 0.64
N VAL A 38 8.58 -5.95 0.59
CA VAL A 38 7.74 -5.32 1.62
C VAL A 38 6.52 -6.19 1.91
N MET A 39 6.27 -6.45 3.20
CA MET A 39 5.12 -7.20 3.68
C MET A 39 4.33 -6.37 4.69
N PHE A 40 3.06 -6.15 4.41
CA PHE A 40 2.09 -5.55 5.33
C PHE A 40 1.26 -6.66 5.97
N GLY A 41 1.45 -6.87 7.27
CA GLY A 41 0.74 -7.88 8.05
C GLY A 41 -0.68 -7.49 8.39
N SER A 42 -1.37 -8.40 9.07
CA SER A 42 -2.78 -8.24 9.48
C SER A 42 -3.11 -7.02 10.34
N ASN A 43 -2.13 -6.42 11.02
CA ASN A 43 -2.29 -5.23 11.85
C ASN A 43 -1.79 -3.94 11.16
N ALA A 44 -1.35 -4.03 9.90
CA ALA A 44 -0.87 -2.88 9.16
C ALA A 44 -1.97 -1.84 8.92
N SER A 45 -1.64 -0.58 9.20
CA SER A 45 -2.52 0.57 8.96
C SER A 45 -1.70 1.80 8.57
N LEU A 46 -2.36 2.78 7.94
CA LEU A 46 -1.77 4.05 7.59
C LEU A 46 -2.46 5.19 8.36
N ASP A 47 -1.65 6.09 8.90
CA ASP A 47 -2.08 7.35 9.51
C ASP A 47 -1.26 8.49 8.88
N LEU A 48 -1.66 8.84 7.65
CA LEU A 48 -0.93 9.74 6.77
C LEU A 48 -1.80 10.91 6.31
N GLY A 49 -1.17 12.05 6.05
CA GLY A 49 -1.85 13.25 5.54
C GLY A 49 -1.88 13.39 4.02
N GLY A 50 -1.29 12.46 3.27
CA GLY A 50 -1.12 12.53 1.82
C GLY A 50 -1.09 11.14 1.17
N SER A 51 -0.61 11.05 -0.06
CA SER A 51 -0.54 9.79 -0.80
C SER A 51 0.50 8.83 -0.23
N PHE A 52 0.29 7.53 -0.40
CA PHE A 52 1.22 6.48 0.00
C PHE A 52 1.77 5.74 -1.23
N HIS A 53 3.09 5.63 -1.29
CA HIS A 53 3.78 4.94 -2.36
C HIS A 53 4.76 3.94 -1.76
N VAL A 54 4.61 2.66 -2.11
CA VAL A 54 5.52 1.60 -1.68
C VAL A 54 6.12 0.91 -2.88
N SER A 55 7.43 0.69 -2.85
CA SER A 55 8.12 0.04 -3.95
C SER A 55 9.33 -0.79 -3.55
N THR A 56 9.60 -1.83 -4.34
CA THR A 56 10.82 -2.63 -4.31
C THR A 56 11.82 -2.24 -5.40
N ALA A 57 11.66 -1.04 -5.98
CA ALA A 57 12.55 -0.50 -6.99
C ALA A 57 14.00 -0.32 -6.51
N ASP A 58 14.93 -0.42 -7.46
CA ASP A 58 16.35 -0.16 -7.25
C ASP A 58 16.66 1.32 -7.06
N TYR A 59 15.81 2.21 -7.59
CA TYR A 59 15.91 3.64 -7.34
C TYR A 59 14.57 4.36 -7.51
N LEU A 60 14.47 5.52 -6.86
CA LEU A 60 13.48 6.53 -7.14
C LEU A 60 14.12 7.64 -7.98
N ARG A 61 13.61 7.86 -9.19
CA ARG A 61 14.02 9.00 -10.00
C ARG A 61 13.37 10.27 -9.48
N LEU A 62 14.17 11.29 -9.26
CA LEU A 62 13.77 12.63 -8.87
C LEU A 62 13.99 13.56 -10.07
N GLY A 63 12.98 14.32 -10.47
CA GLY A 63 13.08 15.17 -11.65
C GLY A 63 13.36 14.39 -12.94
N GLU A 64 14.21 14.92 -13.81
CA GLU A 64 14.47 14.35 -15.13
C GLU A 64 15.54 13.25 -15.11
N ASN A 65 16.60 13.41 -14.32
CA ASN A 65 17.80 12.55 -14.43
C ASN A 65 18.35 12.04 -13.10
N GLU A 66 17.97 12.62 -11.97
CA GLU A 66 18.55 12.31 -10.68
C GLU A 66 17.97 11.01 -10.10
N ARG A 67 18.82 10.12 -9.59
CA ARG A 67 18.40 8.81 -9.07
C ARG A 67 18.79 8.67 -7.61
N PHE A 68 17.81 8.29 -6.79
CA PHE A 68 17.98 7.96 -5.38
C PHE A 68 17.85 6.44 -5.21
N TYR A 69 18.98 5.74 -5.12
CA TYR A 69 19.11 4.28 -5.17
C TYR A 69 18.79 3.60 -3.83
N THR A 70 18.06 2.50 -3.83
CA THR A 70 17.77 1.72 -2.60
C THR A 70 19.02 1.08 -2.00
N MET A 71 19.96 0.63 -2.85
CA MET A 71 21.34 0.33 -2.47
C MET A 71 22.24 1.54 -2.73
N PRO A 72 22.74 2.25 -1.71
CA PRO A 72 23.57 3.43 -1.92
C PRO A 72 24.89 3.07 -2.61
N HIS A 73 25.31 3.92 -3.54
CA HIS A 73 26.62 3.83 -4.19
C HIS A 73 27.41 5.14 -3.98
N GLU A 74 28.73 5.10 -4.20
CA GLU A 74 29.55 6.29 -4.04
C GLU A 74 29.10 7.41 -5.01
N ASN A 75 28.92 8.63 -4.49
CA ASN A 75 28.46 9.84 -5.18
C ASN A 75 26.95 9.96 -5.46
N GLU A 76 26.11 9.24 -4.72
CA GLU A 76 24.66 9.51 -4.73
C GLU A 76 24.36 10.97 -4.30
N THR A 77 23.63 11.71 -5.13
CA THR A 77 23.23 13.09 -4.85
C THR A 77 21.74 13.13 -4.54
N LEU A 78 21.39 13.58 -3.32
CA LEU A 78 19.99 13.82 -2.97
C LEU A 78 19.53 15.13 -3.63
N SER A 79 18.62 15.02 -4.58
CA SER A 79 17.98 16.15 -5.24
C SER A 79 16.78 16.65 -4.45
N VAL A 80 16.46 17.94 -4.58
CA VAL A 80 15.20 18.54 -4.09
C VAL A 80 14.07 18.43 -5.12
N ALA A 81 14.32 17.79 -6.26
CA ALA A 81 13.31 17.56 -7.30
C ALA A 81 12.24 16.56 -6.83
N VAL A 82 11.06 16.65 -7.44
CA VAL A 82 9.92 15.79 -7.09
C VAL A 82 10.15 14.35 -7.56
N PRO A 83 9.65 13.34 -6.81
CA PRO A 83 9.58 11.97 -7.30
C PRO A 83 8.87 11.87 -8.65
N ALA A 84 9.49 11.17 -9.60
CA ALA A 84 9.04 11.07 -10.98
C ALA A 84 8.77 9.63 -11.42
N ALA A 85 9.61 8.66 -11.02
CA ALA A 85 9.46 7.26 -11.42
C ALA A 85 10.16 6.28 -10.47
N PHE A 86 9.63 5.06 -10.39
CA PHE A 86 10.30 3.91 -9.79
C PHE A 86 11.11 3.17 -10.85
N GLY A 87 12.39 2.92 -10.60
CA GLY A 87 13.30 2.31 -11.57
C GLY A 87 13.82 0.94 -11.14
N PHE A 88 13.89 0.03 -12.11
CA PHE A 88 14.33 -1.35 -11.95
C PHE A 88 15.52 -1.62 -12.87
N LEU A 89 16.60 -2.15 -12.31
CA LEU A 89 17.88 -2.39 -12.97
C LEU A 89 18.06 -3.82 -13.46
N ASP A 90 17.23 -4.75 -12.99
CA ASP A 90 17.18 -6.13 -13.48
C ASP A 90 15.74 -6.69 -13.47
N SER A 91 15.62 -8.00 -13.60
CA SER A 91 14.35 -8.73 -13.61
C SER A 91 14.03 -9.48 -12.32
N ASP A 92 14.94 -9.47 -11.34
CA ASP A 92 14.78 -10.12 -10.04
C ASP A 92 14.19 -9.12 -9.03
N VAL A 93 12.93 -8.78 -9.26
CA VAL A 93 12.22 -7.77 -8.47
C VAL A 93 11.51 -8.41 -7.29
N ALA A 94 11.83 -7.98 -6.07
CA ALA A 94 11.22 -8.51 -4.85
C ALA A 94 9.71 -8.20 -4.76
N PRO A 95 8.93 -9.06 -4.07
CA PRO A 95 7.49 -8.92 -4.00
C PRO A 95 7.01 -7.83 -3.03
N VAL A 96 5.75 -7.43 -3.19
CA VAL A 96 5.00 -6.68 -2.18
C VAL A 96 3.77 -7.47 -1.77
N THR A 97 3.63 -7.76 -0.48
CA THR A 97 2.51 -8.54 0.08
C THR A 97 1.67 -7.71 1.03
N VAL A 98 0.35 -7.84 0.96
CA VAL A 98 -0.62 -7.26 1.91
C VAL A 98 -1.54 -8.37 2.39
N GLU A 99 -1.44 -8.74 3.67
CA GLU A 99 -2.13 -9.93 4.21
C GLU A 99 -3.62 -9.71 4.52
N GLY A 100 -4.02 -8.47 4.86
CA GLY A 100 -5.34 -8.22 5.43
C GLY A 100 -5.55 -8.96 6.77
N ARG A 101 -6.75 -8.90 7.35
CA ARG A 101 -7.07 -9.57 8.62
C ARG A 101 -7.36 -11.07 8.50
N GLY A 102 -7.42 -11.62 7.28
CA GLY A 102 -7.82 -13.01 7.07
C GLY A 102 -9.29 -13.25 7.41
N GLU A 103 -9.59 -14.40 8.02
CA GLU A 103 -10.96 -14.78 8.39
C GLU A 103 -11.47 -14.00 9.61
N LEU A 104 -12.57 -13.27 9.46
CA LEU A 104 -13.35 -12.73 10.57
C LEU A 104 -14.24 -13.83 11.14
N THR A 105 -13.96 -14.27 12.37
CA THR A 105 -14.76 -15.30 13.05
C THR A 105 -16.03 -14.74 13.67
N THR A 106 -16.95 -15.64 14.04
CA THR A 106 -18.24 -15.32 14.68
C THR A 106 -18.12 -14.56 16.01
N ASP A 107 -16.93 -14.40 16.58
CA ASP A 107 -16.70 -13.67 17.84
C ASP A 107 -16.78 -12.14 17.69
N ILE A 108 -16.73 -11.61 16.45
CA ILE A 108 -16.99 -10.18 16.16
C ILE A 108 -18.50 -9.90 16.08
N TRP A 109 -19.32 -10.95 16.12
CA TRP A 109 -20.77 -10.94 15.94
C TRP A 109 -21.41 -11.01 17.32
N ASP A 110 -21.35 -9.91 18.07
CA ASP A 110 -22.02 -9.78 19.35
C ASP A 110 -23.53 -10.00 19.14
N ASP A 111 -24.05 -11.20 19.49
CA ASP A 111 -25.42 -11.75 19.61
C ASP A 111 -26.62 -11.23 18.75
N ASP A 112 -26.47 -10.25 17.86
CA ASP A 112 -27.55 -9.55 17.15
C ASP A 112 -27.57 -9.91 15.65
N TYR A 113 -27.75 -11.20 15.38
CA TYR A 113 -27.88 -11.79 14.05
C TYR A 113 -29.07 -11.20 13.23
N GLY A 114 -29.88 -10.30 13.79
CA GLY A 114 -31.02 -9.65 13.13
C GLY A 114 -30.72 -8.33 12.42
N ASN A 115 -29.52 -7.76 12.59
CA ASN A 115 -29.21 -6.38 12.18
C ASN A 115 -27.87 -6.23 11.44
N TRP A 116 -27.55 -7.16 10.53
CA TRP A 116 -26.27 -7.22 9.80
C TRP A 116 -26.02 -5.96 8.95
N TRP A 117 -27.09 -5.37 8.40
CA TRP A 117 -27.05 -4.09 7.68
C TRP A 117 -26.69 -2.91 8.58
N ASN A 118 -27.07 -2.97 9.87
CA ASN A 118 -26.82 -1.94 10.86
C ASN A 118 -25.42 -2.11 11.50
N TRP A 119 -24.89 -3.34 11.55
CA TRP A 119 -23.56 -3.65 12.08
C TRP A 119 -22.42 -3.13 11.17
N LEU A 120 -22.60 -3.18 9.85
CA LEU A 120 -21.69 -2.57 8.86
C LEU A 120 -21.67 -1.03 8.92
N ASP A 121 -22.76 -0.40 9.35
CA ASP A 121 -22.88 1.07 9.49
C ASP A 121 -22.43 1.58 10.88
N TYR A 122 -22.46 0.75 11.93
CA TYR A 122 -22.13 1.12 13.32
C TYR A 122 -20.71 0.74 13.77
N ASN A 123 -20.12 -0.30 13.17
CA ASN A 123 -18.72 -0.64 13.39
C ASN A 123 -17.96 -0.18 12.16
N GLU A 124 -17.58 1.11 12.18
CA GLU A 124 -16.48 1.61 11.36
C GLU A 124 -15.32 0.64 11.57
N PHE A 125 -15.16 -0.35 10.67
CA PHE A 125 -14.16 -1.38 10.83
C PHE A 125 -12.85 -0.66 11.03
N ASP A 126 -12.29 -0.70 12.25
CA ASP A 126 -10.97 -0.15 12.57
C ASP A 126 -10.02 -0.70 11.52
N TYR A 127 -9.74 0.09 10.49
CA TYR A 127 -9.36 -0.39 9.17
C TYR A 127 -7.99 -1.07 9.25
N ALA A 128 -7.97 -2.40 9.38
CA ALA A 128 -6.81 -3.15 8.95
C ALA A 128 -6.82 -3.09 7.43
N GLY A 129 -5.75 -2.54 6.89
CA GLY A 129 -5.71 -2.13 5.50
C GLY A 129 -4.97 -0.82 5.34
N LEU A 130 -4.44 -0.62 4.15
CA LEU A 130 -3.74 0.58 3.77
C LEU A 130 -4.80 1.54 3.23
N VAL A 131 -5.19 2.51 4.05
CA VAL A 131 -6.18 3.53 3.70
C VAL A 131 -5.50 4.89 3.63
N VAL A 132 -5.66 5.60 2.53
CA VAL A 132 -5.17 6.99 2.39
C VAL A 132 -6.32 7.98 2.49
N PRO A 133 -6.05 9.27 2.78
CA PRO A 133 -7.08 10.29 2.81
C PRO A 133 -7.85 10.41 1.50
N LYS A 134 -9.05 11.00 1.59
CA LYS A 134 -9.91 11.24 0.43
C LYS A 134 -9.18 12.05 -0.66
N GLY A 135 -9.20 11.54 -1.89
CA GLY A 135 -8.57 12.15 -3.06
C GLY A 135 -7.05 11.92 -3.17
N GLU A 136 -6.48 11.09 -2.30
CA GLU A 136 -5.07 10.68 -2.32
C GLU A 136 -4.87 9.33 -3.03
N THR A 137 -3.62 8.94 -3.24
CA THR A 137 -3.26 7.75 -4.02
C THR A 137 -2.53 6.72 -3.18
N ILE A 138 -2.83 5.44 -3.42
CA ILE A 138 -1.96 4.32 -3.05
C ILE A 138 -1.28 3.80 -4.31
N SER A 139 0.04 3.70 -4.30
CA SER A 139 0.80 3.03 -5.36
C SER A 139 1.65 1.91 -4.79
N VAL A 140 1.50 0.72 -5.36
CA VAL A 140 2.32 -0.46 -5.06
C VAL A 140 3.04 -0.86 -6.35
N VAL A 141 4.37 -0.76 -6.34
CA VAL A 141 5.19 -1.05 -7.53
C VAL A 141 6.34 -1.98 -7.16
N GLY A 142 6.34 -3.19 -7.68
CA GLY A 142 7.36 -4.18 -7.33
C GLY A 142 7.28 -5.41 -8.20
N GLY A 143 7.78 -6.55 -7.71
CA GLY A 143 7.71 -7.84 -8.38
C GLY A 143 6.31 -8.41 -8.33
N ASP A 144 6.16 -9.61 -7.78
CA ASP A 144 4.84 -10.16 -7.50
C ASP A 144 4.11 -9.32 -6.44
N ILE A 145 2.83 -9.02 -6.70
CA ILE A 145 1.98 -8.27 -5.78
C ILE A 145 0.89 -9.22 -5.28
N ASP A 146 1.01 -9.60 -4.01
CA ASP A 146 0.07 -10.52 -3.37
C ASP A 146 -0.80 -9.77 -2.38
N ILE A 147 -2.12 -9.80 -2.59
CA ILE A 147 -3.09 -9.16 -1.70
C ILE A 147 -4.06 -10.22 -1.20
N THR A 148 -3.92 -10.58 0.07
CA THR A 148 -4.82 -11.52 0.75
C THR A 148 -5.92 -10.72 1.44
N GLY A 149 -7.18 -11.03 1.14
CA GLY A 149 -8.37 -10.32 1.62
C GLY A 149 -8.68 -10.52 3.10
N THR A 150 -9.39 -9.57 3.68
CA THR A 150 -10.21 -9.82 4.88
C THR A 150 -11.55 -10.42 4.44
N TYR A 151 -11.90 -11.60 4.94
CA TYR A 151 -13.12 -12.32 4.55
C TYR A 151 -13.87 -12.86 5.77
N PHE A 152 -15.18 -13.05 5.69
CA PHE A 152 -15.91 -13.92 6.62
C PHE A 152 -16.40 -15.16 5.89
N GLN A 153 -16.49 -16.27 6.61
CA GLN A 153 -17.09 -17.50 6.11
C GLN A 153 -18.51 -17.64 6.66
N TYR A 154 -19.45 -17.99 5.79
CA TYR A 154 -20.81 -18.33 6.21
C TYR A 154 -21.30 -19.57 5.47
N GLU A 155 -22.16 -20.35 6.14
CA GLU A 155 -22.83 -21.51 5.56
C GLU A 155 -24.18 -21.08 4.99
N ASP A 156 -24.46 -21.44 3.74
CA ASP A 156 -25.75 -21.19 3.10
C ASP A 156 -26.77 -22.25 3.55
N GLU A 157 -27.82 -21.84 4.28
CA GLU A 157 -28.93 -22.70 4.73
C GLU A 157 -29.76 -23.18 3.52
N GLY A 158 -29.24 -24.19 2.84
CA GLY A 158 -29.88 -24.83 1.70
C GLY A 158 -28.95 -25.69 0.86
N ASP A 159 -27.65 -25.38 0.84
CA ASP A 159 -26.66 -26.03 -0.03
C ASP A 159 -25.47 -26.64 0.74
N HIS A 160 -25.35 -26.43 2.06
CA HIS A 160 -24.19 -26.86 2.87
C HIS A 160 -22.84 -26.40 2.27
N MET A 161 -22.86 -25.27 1.57
CA MET A 161 -21.67 -24.68 0.95
C MET A 161 -21.15 -23.55 1.83
N ILE A 162 -19.87 -23.62 2.20
CA ILE A 162 -19.16 -22.53 2.87
C ILE A 162 -18.76 -21.50 1.80
N ARG A 163 -19.16 -20.24 1.98
CA ARG A 163 -18.77 -19.13 1.11
C ARG A 163 -17.88 -18.13 1.84
N ASN A 164 -16.84 -17.67 1.17
CA ASN A 164 -16.03 -16.55 1.64
C ASN A 164 -16.61 -15.26 1.05
N GLN A 165 -17.06 -14.35 1.90
CA GLN A 165 -17.41 -12.99 1.50
C GLN A 165 -16.29 -12.05 1.92
N VAL A 166 -15.69 -11.33 0.97
CA VAL A 166 -14.69 -10.29 1.25
C VAL A 166 -15.41 -9.10 1.88
N VAL A 167 -14.98 -8.71 3.10
CA VAL A 167 -15.72 -7.77 3.97
C VAL A 167 -15.09 -6.38 3.98
N GLY A 168 -13.83 -6.27 3.58
CA GLY A 168 -13.10 -5.01 3.58
C GLY A 168 -12.03 -4.98 2.49
N ALA A 169 -11.72 -3.78 2.02
CA ALA A 169 -10.63 -3.57 1.09
C ALA A 169 -9.31 -3.48 1.86
N ASN A 170 -8.32 -4.31 1.51
CA ASN A 170 -6.99 -4.17 2.11
C ASN A 170 -6.28 -2.88 1.67
N LEU A 171 -6.74 -2.28 0.57
CA LEU A 171 -6.29 -1.02 0.03
C LEU A 171 -7.52 -0.16 -0.22
N ASP A 172 -7.58 1.04 0.35
CA ASP A 172 -8.65 2.00 0.09
C ASP A 172 -8.10 3.41 -0.17
N ALA A 173 -8.62 4.03 -1.23
CA ALA A 173 -8.28 5.39 -1.63
C ALA A 173 -9.59 6.12 -2.00
N PRO A 174 -10.36 6.59 -1.00
CA PRO A 174 -11.68 7.17 -1.24
C PRO A 174 -11.60 8.37 -2.19
N GLU A 175 -12.34 8.35 -3.30
CA GLU A 175 -12.28 9.37 -4.37
C GLU A 175 -10.86 9.61 -4.95
N GLY A 176 -9.94 8.70 -4.67
CA GLY A 176 -8.54 8.73 -5.01
C GLY A 176 -8.21 7.71 -6.09
N GLN A 177 -6.99 7.18 -6.04
CA GLN A 177 -6.52 6.16 -6.99
C GLN A 177 -5.76 5.06 -6.25
N ILE A 178 -5.98 3.82 -6.66
CA ILE A 178 -5.10 2.69 -6.31
C ILE A 178 -4.40 2.26 -7.59
N SER A 179 -3.08 2.18 -7.51
CA SER A 179 -2.19 1.75 -8.58
C SER A 179 -1.40 0.54 -8.14
N LEU A 180 -1.48 -0.54 -8.92
CA LEU A 180 -0.72 -1.77 -8.71
C LEU A 180 0.04 -2.08 -10.00
N VAL A 181 1.37 -2.15 -9.92
CA VAL A 181 2.22 -2.47 -11.08
C VAL A 181 3.25 -3.53 -10.69
N SER A 182 3.09 -4.71 -11.28
CA SER A 182 4.06 -5.80 -11.21
C SER A 182 5.08 -5.69 -12.34
N ILE A 183 6.35 -5.84 -12.00
CA ILE A 183 7.51 -5.68 -12.88
C ILE A 183 8.31 -6.97 -12.87
N ARG A 184 8.75 -7.40 -14.06
CA ARG A 184 9.63 -8.56 -14.28
C ARG A 184 10.72 -8.26 -15.32
N SER A 185 11.05 -6.98 -15.48
CA SER A 185 12.05 -6.52 -16.44
C SER A 185 12.61 -5.17 -16.03
N GLU A 186 13.80 -4.86 -16.55
CA GLU A 186 14.42 -3.55 -16.44
C GLU A 186 13.53 -2.44 -17.01
N GLY A 187 13.54 -1.26 -16.39
CA GLY A 187 12.78 -0.11 -16.87
C GLY A 187 12.36 0.85 -15.77
N GLU A 188 11.47 1.77 -16.12
CA GLU A 188 10.90 2.73 -15.18
C GLU A 188 9.37 2.75 -15.25
N VAL A 189 8.74 2.93 -14.08
CA VAL A 189 7.31 3.14 -13.92
C VAL A 189 7.09 4.58 -13.47
N GLY A 190 6.61 5.43 -14.38
CA GLY A 190 6.43 6.87 -14.12
C GLY A 190 5.13 7.23 -13.37
N ARG A 191 5.15 8.34 -12.62
CA ARG A 191 3.97 8.87 -11.90
C ARG A 191 2.78 9.23 -12.81
N ASN A 192 3.00 9.52 -14.10
CA ASN A 192 1.91 9.85 -15.03
C ASN A 192 0.98 8.67 -15.36
N ALA A 193 1.37 7.45 -15.00
CA ALA A 193 0.43 6.33 -14.99
C ALA A 193 -0.60 6.43 -13.84
N PHE A 194 -0.41 7.35 -12.87
CA PHE A 194 -1.07 7.35 -11.56
C PHE A 194 -1.53 8.73 -11.04
N HIS A 195 -1.66 9.76 -11.89
CA HIS A 195 -2.12 11.08 -11.45
C HIS A 195 -3.15 11.72 -12.38
N LYS A 196 -4.17 12.36 -11.78
CA LYS A 196 -5.04 13.36 -12.42
C LYS A 196 -4.65 14.74 -11.90
N THR A 197 -4.34 15.65 -12.81
CA THR A 197 -3.92 17.04 -12.56
C THR A 197 -4.81 17.73 -11.52
N ARG A 198 -4.24 18.09 -10.36
CA ARG A 198 -4.86 19.07 -9.44
C ARG A 198 -4.78 20.46 -10.09
N ASN A 199 -5.88 20.92 -10.68
CA ASN A 199 -5.99 22.32 -11.08
C ASN A 199 -6.09 23.20 -9.82
N LYS A 200 -5.24 24.21 -9.78
CA LYS A 200 -5.24 25.29 -8.77
C LYS A 200 -6.51 26.12 -8.85
#